data_AF-A0A1G1H6U3-F1
#
_entry.id   AF-A0A1G1H6U3-F1
#
_cell.length_a   1.000
_cell.length_b   1.000
_cell.length_c   1.000
_cell.angle_alpha   90.00
_cell.angle_beta   90.00
_cell.angle_gamma   90.00
#
_symmetry.space_group_name_H-M   'P 1'
#
loop_
_entity.id
_entity.type
_entity.pdbx_description
1 polymer ?
#
loop_
_entity_poly.entity_id
_entity_poly.type
_entity_poly.pdbx_seq_one_letter_code
_entity_poly.pdbx_strand_id
1 'polypeptide(L)'
;MDQFGADAVRLYEMFMGPLEAVKPWSTRGVEGVTRFLERSWRLMANEEGHLLSAVVGIAPTLEQQRLLHQTIKKVTEDIEGLRFNTAISQMMVFTNEMTKAEQRSRALLEPFVLLLAPFAPHLAEELWEVLGHQPSVSQQPWPIFDQAMTVSDRLTIPVQVNGKLRTKLDVGADATREQVEGLARAQIAEWLEGKEPKKIVYVEKKLMNFVI
;
A
#
# COMPACT_ATOMS: atom_id res chain seq x y z
N MET A 1 24.32 -9.16 6.47
CA MET A 1 24.24 -7.69 6.46
C MET A 1 25.14 -7.14 5.36
N ASP A 2 26.37 -7.63 5.23
CA ASP A 2 27.37 -7.19 4.23
C ASP A 2 26.90 -7.19 2.77
N GLN A 3 25.93 -8.04 2.39
CA GLN A 3 25.42 -8.11 1.02
C GLN A 3 24.21 -7.21 0.73
N PHE A 4 23.37 -6.91 1.75
CA PHE A 4 22.05 -6.28 1.53
C PHE A 4 21.80 -5.03 2.40
N GLY A 5 22.67 -4.73 3.36
CA GLY A 5 22.47 -3.70 4.37
C GLY A 5 21.65 -4.18 5.58
N ALA A 6 21.71 -3.43 6.69
CA ALA A 6 21.01 -3.75 7.92
C ALA A 6 19.49 -3.63 7.78
N ASP A 7 19.02 -2.59 7.08
CA ASP A 7 17.59 -2.33 6.88
C ASP A 7 16.90 -3.43 6.09
N ALA A 8 17.53 -3.94 5.01
CA ALA A 8 16.96 -5.03 4.24
C ALA A 8 16.79 -6.31 5.07
N VAL A 9 17.76 -6.64 5.92
CA VAL A 9 17.70 -7.81 6.80
C VAL A 9 16.59 -7.65 7.85
N ARG A 10 16.55 -6.51 8.55
CA ARG A 10 15.50 -6.21 9.54
C ARG A 10 14.11 -6.28 8.93
N LEU A 11 13.94 -5.63 7.78
CA LEU A 11 12.65 -5.54 7.12
C LEU A 11 12.21 -6.91 6.59
N TYR A 12 13.14 -7.72 6.11
CA TYR A 12 12.86 -9.11 5.75
C TYR A 12 12.34 -9.91 6.94
N GLU A 13 13.04 -9.88 8.08
CA GLU A 13 12.63 -10.59 9.30
C GLU A 13 11.20 -10.25 9.73
N MET A 14 10.90 -8.95 9.75
CA MET A 14 9.57 -8.43 10.07
C MET A 14 8.51 -8.77 9.01
N PHE A 15 8.91 -8.95 7.74
CA PHE A 15 7.99 -9.18 6.62
C PHE A 15 7.63 -10.64 6.38
N MET A 16 8.47 -11.59 6.78
CA MET A 16 8.29 -13.02 6.46
C MET A 16 6.93 -13.61 6.88
N GLY A 17 6.17 -12.94 7.76
CA GLY A 17 4.81 -13.32 8.19
C GLY A 17 4.53 -12.84 9.62
N PRO A 18 3.53 -13.39 10.33
CA PRO A 18 3.26 -13.05 11.73
C PRO A 18 4.49 -13.26 12.63
N LEU A 19 4.73 -12.37 13.59
CA LEU A 19 5.93 -12.41 14.45
C LEU A 19 6.07 -13.74 15.21
N GLU A 20 4.95 -14.31 15.64
CA GLU A 20 4.89 -15.53 16.45
C GLU A 20 5.15 -16.83 15.66
N ALA A 21 5.11 -16.77 14.32
CA ALA A 21 5.25 -17.95 13.49
C ALA A 21 6.72 -18.29 13.20
N VAL A 22 7.08 -19.57 13.32
CA VAL A 22 8.38 -20.10 12.86
C VAL A 22 8.42 -20.12 11.33
N LYS A 23 9.50 -19.62 10.73
CA LYS A 23 9.61 -19.46 9.28
C LYS A 23 10.98 -19.88 8.76
N PRO A 24 11.04 -20.61 7.64
CA PRO A 24 12.31 -20.92 7.00
C PRO A 24 12.88 -19.67 6.33
N TRP A 25 14.17 -19.42 6.55
CA TRP A 25 14.91 -18.34 5.89
C TRP A 25 14.96 -18.58 4.37
N SER A 26 14.71 -17.53 3.58
CA SER A 26 14.75 -17.57 2.12
C SER A 26 15.42 -16.31 1.55
N THR A 27 16.57 -16.48 0.91
CA THR A 27 17.32 -15.39 0.27
C THR A 27 16.52 -14.67 -0.81
N ARG A 28 15.64 -15.36 -1.54
CA ARG A 28 14.74 -14.73 -2.53
C ARG A 28 13.74 -13.75 -1.89
N GLY A 29 13.36 -13.99 -0.64
CA GLY A 29 12.48 -13.09 0.10
C GLY A 29 13.16 -11.77 0.45
N VAL A 30 14.48 -11.81 0.71
CA VAL A 30 15.30 -10.62 0.96
C VAL A 30 15.32 -9.70 -0.27
N GLU A 31 15.46 -10.26 -1.47
CA GLU A 31 15.41 -9.48 -2.74
C GLU A 31 14.09 -8.71 -2.92
N GLY A 32 12.98 -9.24 -2.40
CA GLY A 32 11.67 -8.57 -2.43
C GLY A 32 11.66 -7.28 -1.60
N VAL A 33 12.19 -7.35 -0.38
CA VAL A 33 12.26 -6.18 0.52
C VAL A 33 13.35 -5.20 0.09
N THR A 34 14.50 -5.65 -0.42
CA THR A 34 15.53 -4.78 -0.96
C THR A 34 14.98 -3.92 -2.10
N ARG A 35 14.24 -4.53 -3.05
CA ARG A 35 13.59 -3.77 -4.13
C ARG A 35 12.55 -2.78 -3.61
N PHE A 36 11.89 -3.06 -2.49
CA PHE A 36 10.99 -2.08 -1.85
C PHE A 36 11.78 -0.90 -1.30
N LEU A 37 12.86 -1.13 -0.56
CA LEU A 37 13.73 -0.07 -0.04
C LEU A 37 14.29 0.82 -1.15
N GLU A 38 14.80 0.21 -2.23
CA GLU A 38 15.28 0.97 -3.38
C GLU A 38 14.18 1.78 -4.07
N ARG A 39 12.94 1.27 -4.12
CA ARG A 39 11.81 2.04 -4.65
C ARG A 39 11.46 3.20 -3.73
N SER A 40 11.48 3.01 -2.41
CA SER A 40 11.28 4.09 -1.44
C SER A 40 12.35 5.17 -1.57
N TRP A 41 13.62 4.80 -1.80
CA TRP A 41 14.67 5.75 -2.16
C TRP A 41 14.35 6.54 -3.44
N ARG A 42 14.08 5.83 -4.54
CA ARG A 42 13.76 6.42 -5.86
C ARG A 42 12.46 7.23 -5.90
N LEU A 43 11.64 7.21 -4.85
CA LEU A 43 10.53 8.16 -4.71
C LEU A 43 11.04 9.58 -4.49
N MET A 44 12.19 9.74 -3.83
CA MET A 44 12.64 11.02 -3.30
C MET A 44 14.02 11.43 -3.81
N ALA A 45 14.94 10.48 -3.95
CA ALA A 45 16.34 10.74 -4.24
C ALA A 45 16.81 10.06 -5.53
N ASN A 46 17.82 10.63 -6.18
CA ASN A 46 18.54 10.00 -7.29
C ASN A 46 19.71 9.14 -6.78
N GLU A 47 20.50 8.57 -7.69
CA GLU A 47 21.64 7.70 -7.33
C GLU A 47 22.77 8.48 -6.62
N GLU A 48 22.87 9.78 -6.85
CA GLU A 48 23.84 10.67 -6.20
C GLU A 48 23.39 11.18 -4.82
N GLY A 49 22.19 10.80 -4.34
CA GLY A 49 21.67 11.27 -3.06
C GLY A 49 21.08 12.69 -3.09
N HIS A 50 20.76 13.21 -4.27
CA HIS A 50 20.07 14.49 -4.40
C HIS A 50 18.56 14.30 -4.52
N LEU A 51 17.81 15.25 -3.95
CA LEU A 51 16.36 15.30 -4.06
C LEU A 51 15.92 15.42 -5.53
N LEU A 52 14.99 14.56 -5.95
CA LEU A 52 14.41 14.58 -7.28
C LEU A 52 13.54 15.82 -7.48
N SER A 53 13.60 16.40 -8.68
CA SER A 53 12.74 17.52 -9.10
C SER A 53 11.25 17.18 -9.11
N ALA A 54 10.91 15.89 -9.18
CA ALA A 54 9.54 15.39 -9.05
C ALA A 54 8.97 15.57 -7.63
N VAL A 55 9.81 15.75 -6.60
CA VAL A 55 9.37 16.00 -5.23
C VAL A 55 9.11 17.48 -5.04
N VAL A 56 7.84 17.85 -4.88
CA VAL A 56 7.39 19.24 -4.93
C VAL A 56 6.46 19.59 -3.76
N GLY A 57 6.40 20.87 -3.41
CA GLY A 57 5.54 21.41 -2.36
C GLY A 57 4.09 21.66 -2.79
N ILE A 58 3.51 20.81 -3.64
CA ILE A 58 2.11 20.94 -4.10
C ILE A 58 1.15 20.27 -3.12
N ALA A 59 -0.11 20.71 -3.10
CA ALA A 59 -1.15 20.02 -2.35
C ALA A 59 -1.45 18.66 -2.99
N PRO A 60 -1.51 17.56 -2.21
CA PRO A 60 -1.91 16.26 -2.72
C PRO A 60 -3.40 16.21 -3.07
N THR A 61 -3.78 15.34 -3.99
CA THR A 61 -5.20 15.09 -4.31
C THR A 61 -5.91 14.44 -3.12
N LEU A 62 -7.25 14.53 -3.08
CA LEU A 62 -8.04 13.89 -2.02
C LEU A 62 -7.76 12.39 -1.91
N GLU A 63 -7.65 11.68 -3.04
CA GLU A 63 -7.34 10.25 -3.05
C GLU A 63 -5.95 9.94 -2.50
N GLN A 64 -4.96 10.78 -2.80
CA GLN A 64 -3.62 10.63 -2.24
C GLN A 64 -3.61 10.90 -0.72
N GLN A 65 -4.36 11.91 -0.26
CA GLN A 65 -4.51 12.20 1.17
C GLN A 65 -5.18 11.02 1.90
N ARG A 66 -6.27 10.49 1.35
CA ARG A 66 -6.95 9.31 1.89
C ARG A 66 -6.02 8.11 1.98
N LEU A 67 -5.26 7.83 0.92
CA LEU A 67 -4.29 6.73 0.92
C LEU A 67 -3.21 6.92 2.00
N LEU A 68 -2.72 8.15 2.20
CA LEU A 68 -1.79 8.44 3.28
C LEU A 68 -2.42 8.17 4.64
N HIS A 69 -3.60 8.72 4.92
CA HIS A 69 -4.27 8.54 6.22
C HIS A 69 -4.61 7.08 6.51
N GLN A 70 -5.07 6.32 5.51
CA GLN A 70 -5.27 4.87 5.61
C GLN A 70 -3.95 4.15 5.91
N THR A 71 -2.86 4.59 5.29
CA THR A 71 -1.52 4.02 5.51
C THR A 71 -1.02 4.30 6.93
N ILE A 72 -1.12 5.54 7.41
CA ILE A 72 -0.75 5.92 8.79
C ILE A 72 -1.58 5.09 9.79
N LYS A 73 -2.91 5.05 9.64
CA LYS A 73 -3.80 4.26 10.51
C LYS A 73 -3.37 2.80 10.57
N LYS A 74 -3.24 2.17 9.40
CA LYS A 74 -2.92 0.75 9.32
C LYS A 74 -1.55 0.42 9.89
N VAL A 75 -0.52 1.22 9.58
CA VAL A 75 0.83 1.00 10.11
C VAL A 75 0.85 1.19 11.63
N THR A 76 0.14 2.20 12.15
CA THR A 76 0.02 2.43 13.61
C THR A 76 -0.61 1.23 14.31
N GLU A 77 -1.81 0.82 13.88
CA GLU A 77 -2.55 -0.31 14.48
C GLU A 77 -1.82 -1.65 14.32
N ASP A 78 -1.07 -1.84 13.22
CA ASP A 78 -0.29 -3.04 12.98
C ASP A 78 0.99 -3.08 13.80
N ILE A 79 1.64 -1.94 14.09
CA ILE A 79 2.77 -1.89 15.02
C ILE A 79 2.30 -2.24 16.44
N GLU A 80 1.21 -1.62 16.91
CA GLU A 80 0.62 -1.91 18.23
C GLU A 80 0.21 -3.37 18.38
N GLY A 81 -0.31 -3.97 17.29
CA GLY A 81 -0.72 -5.36 17.24
C GLY A 81 0.38 -6.35 16.84
N LEU A 82 1.64 -5.92 16.72
CA LEU A 82 2.80 -6.74 16.29
C LEU A 82 2.62 -7.44 14.92
N ARG A 83 1.79 -6.87 14.02
CA ARG A 83 1.52 -7.34 12.65
C ARG A 83 2.42 -6.64 11.63
N PHE A 84 3.73 -6.67 11.85
CA PHE A 84 4.70 -5.93 11.04
C PHE A 84 4.65 -6.25 9.54
N ASN A 85 4.38 -7.50 9.17
CA ASN A 85 4.27 -7.92 7.78
C ASN A 85 3.14 -7.20 7.03
N THR A 86 2.01 -6.92 7.68
CA THR A 86 0.90 -6.20 7.05
C THR A 86 1.10 -4.69 7.06
N ALA A 87 1.85 -4.16 8.04
CA ALA A 87 2.31 -2.77 8.02
C ALA A 87 3.23 -2.52 6.81
N ILE A 88 4.24 -3.38 6.62
CA ILE A 88 5.17 -3.31 5.48
C ILE A 88 4.41 -3.46 4.15
N SER A 89 3.45 -4.39 4.07
CA SER A 89 2.60 -4.55 2.89
C SER A 89 1.83 -3.26 2.54
N GLN A 90 1.31 -2.55 3.54
CA GLN A 90 0.63 -1.28 3.32
C GLN A 90 1.59 -0.19 2.82
N MET A 91 2.81 -0.11 3.38
CA MET A 91 3.84 0.82 2.90
C MET A 91 4.28 0.52 1.45
N MET A 92 4.30 -0.76 1.05
CA MET A 92 4.53 -1.16 -0.34
C MET A 92 3.39 -0.69 -1.26
N VAL A 93 2.13 -0.78 -0.83
CA VAL A 93 0.98 -0.25 -1.60
C VAL A 93 1.12 1.25 -1.79
N PHE A 94 1.41 1.99 -0.72
CA PHE A 94 1.65 3.43 -0.79
C PHE A 94 2.78 3.77 -1.77
N THR A 95 3.92 3.08 -1.65
CA THR A 95 5.09 3.30 -2.52
C THR A 95 4.75 3.05 -3.99
N ASN A 96 4.01 1.99 -4.28
CA ASN A 96 3.59 1.65 -5.65
C ASN A 96 2.67 2.71 -6.24
N GLU A 97 1.78 3.30 -5.44
CA GLU A 97 0.90 4.38 -5.91
C GLU A 97 1.68 5.67 -6.17
N MET A 98 2.56 6.06 -5.24
CA MET A 98 3.39 7.26 -5.41
C MET A 98 4.37 7.15 -6.60
N THR A 99 4.79 5.93 -6.95
CA THR A 99 5.67 5.69 -8.10
C THR A 99 5.00 6.06 -9.42
N LYS A 100 3.67 5.97 -9.51
CA LYS A 100 2.90 6.31 -10.72
C LYS A 100 2.74 7.82 -10.93
N ALA A 101 2.94 8.62 -9.88
CA ALA A 101 2.73 10.06 -9.94
C ALA A 101 3.96 10.75 -10.55
N GLU A 102 3.72 11.61 -11.55
CA GLU A 102 4.76 12.46 -12.16
C GLU A 102 5.31 13.48 -11.16
N GLN A 103 4.43 14.06 -10.34
CA GLN A 103 4.77 14.95 -9.24
C GLN A 103 4.35 14.32 -7.93
N ARG A 104 5.23 14.39 -6.93
CA ARG A 104 5.06 13.73 -5.63
C ARG A 104 5.09 14.81 -4.56
N SER A 105 3.96 14.96 -3.87
CA SER A 105 3.83 15.99 -2.84
C SER A 105 4.69 15.65 -1.63
N ARG A 106 5.48 16.62 -1.16
CA ARG A 106 6.21 16.53 0.12
C ARG A 106 5.30 16.17 1.30
N ALA A 107 4.07 16.69 1.30
CA ALA A 107 3.07 16.41 2.34
C ALA A 107 2.66 14.93 2.41
N LEU A 108 2.93 14.13 1.37
CA LEU A 108 2.73 12.68 1.37
C LEU A 108 4.00 11.92 1.75
N LEU A 109 5.16 12.37 1.24
CA LEU A 109 6.43 11.66 1.39
C LEU A 109 7.02 11.82 2.79
N GLU A 110 6.94 13.02 3.38
CA GLU A 110 7.51 13.28 4.71
C GLU A 110 6.87 12.40 5.79
N PRO A 111 5.53 12.28 5.91
CA PRO A 111 4.93 11.34 6.86
C PRO A 111 5.26 9.88 6.55
N PHE A 112 5.42 9.51 5.27
CA PHE A 112 5.82 8.16 4.89
C PHE A 112 7.22 7.80 5.39
N VAL A 113 8.18 8.75 5.38
CA VAL A 113 9.52 8.52 5.95
C VAL A 113 9.43 8.21 7.45
N LEU A 114 8.55 8.91 8.19
CA LEU A 114 8.30 8.63 9.61
C LEU A 114 7.74 7.22 9.83
N LEU A 115 6.82 6.75 8.97
CA LEU A 115 6.28 5.39 9.05
C LEU A 115 7.34 4.32 8.75
N LEU A 116 8.30 4.63 7.88
CA LEU A 116 9.38 3.72 7.49
C LEU A 116 10.44 3.58 8.58
N ALA A 117 10.68 4.63 9.37
CA ALA A 117 11.77 4.72 10.35
C ALA A 117 11.86 3.55 11.35
N PRO A 118 10.77 3.00 11.92
CA PRO A 118 10.86 1.83 12.80
C PRO A 118 11.40 0.57 12.09
N PHE A 119 11.18 0.48 10.77
CA PHE A 119 11.49 -0.69 9.97
C PHE A 119 12.87 -0.60 9.29
N ALA A 120 13.17 0.56 8.69
CA ALA A 120 14.41 0.85 7.98
C ALA A 120 14.98 2.20 8.45
N PRO A 121 15.52 2.27 9.68
CA PRO A 121 15.93 3.52 10.30
C PRO A 121 17.05 4.25 9.55
N HIS A 122 18.00 3.51 8.94
CA HIS A 122 19.13 4.15 8.26
C HIS A 122 18.66 4.83 6.97
N LEU A 123 17.87 4.13 6.15
CA LEU A 123 17.26 4.70 4.96
C LEU A 123 16.33 5.87 5.31
N ALA A 124 15.58 5.77 6.40
CA ALA A 124 14.69 6.84 6.82
C ALA A 124 15.46 8.12 7.21
N GLU A 125 16.60 8.01 7.92
CA GLU A 125 17.45 9.16 8.23
C GLU A 125 18.03 9.79 6.97
N GLU A 126 18.57 8.99 6.04
CA GLU A 126 19.12 9.52 4.79
C GLU A 126 18.04 10.25 3.97
N LEU A 127 16.84 9.66 3.84
CA LEU A 127 15.72 10.30 3.16
C LEU A 127 15.27 11.59 3.85
N TRP A 128 15.29 11.63 5.19
CA TRP A 128 14.94 12.79 5.98
C TRP A 128 15.93 13.95 5.75
N GLU A 129 17.22 13.64 5.71
CA GLU A 129 18.28 14.60 5.36
C GLU A 129 18.14 15.10 3.91
N VAL A 130 17.90 14.19 2.95
CA VAL A 130 17.66 14.56 1.54
C VAL A 130 16.46 15.50 1.38
N LEU A 131 15.42 15.32 2.19
CA LEU A 131 14.26 16.21 2.22
C LEU A 131 14.58 17.59 2.83
N GLY A 132 15.76 17.76 3.44
CA GLY A 132 16.25 18.99 4.04
C GLY A 132 15.84 19.18 5.49
N HIS A 133 15.46 18.10 6.19
CA HIS A 133 14.95 18.17 7.56
C HIS A 133 16.02 17.92 8.62
N GLN A 134 15.84 18.62 9.73
CA GLN A 134 16.53 18.44 11.01
C GLN A 134 15.54 18.83 12.13
N PRO A 135 15.58 18.21 13.32
CA PRO A 135 16.52 17.16 13.74
C PRO A 135 16.17 15.77 13.16
N SER A 136 16.96 14.75 13.54
CA SER A 136 16.81 13.33 13.18
C SER A 136 15.36 12.85 13.12
N VAL A 137 15.09 11.94 12.19
CA VAL A 137 13.75 11.34 11.99
C VAL A 137 13.22 10.69 13.28
N SER A 138 14.12 10.14 14.10
CA SER A 138 13.78 9.49 15.37
C SER A 138 13.27 10.43 16.46
N GLN A 139 13.50 11.75 16.29
CA GLN A 139 13.08 12.79 17.21
C GLN A 139 11.78 13.48 16.77
N GLN A 140 11.21 13.05 15.65
CA GLN A 140 9.97 13.59 15.12
C GLN A 140 8.76 12.90 15.76
N PRO A 141 7.64 13.61 15.92
CA PRO A 141 6.40 12.99 16.38
C PRO A 141 5.90 11.97 15.36
N TRP A 142 5.26 10.90 15.85
CA TRP A 142 4.59 9.95 14.99
C TRP A 142 3.44 10.63 14.20
N PRO A 143 3.28 10.37 12.90
CA PRO A 143 2.24 10.98 12.10
C PRO A 143 0.84 10.55 12.58
N ILE A 144 -0.10 11.49 12.58
CA ILE A 144 -1.49 11.28 13.01
C ILE A 144 -2.38 11.19 11.77
N PHE A 145 -3.33 10.24 11.80
CA PHE A 145 -4.31 10.11 10.73
C PHE A 145 -5.64 10.81 11.09
N ASP A 146 -6.33 11.32 10.07
CA ASP A 146 -7.71 11.76 10.19
C ASP A 146 -8.65 10.58 9.94
N GLN A 147 -9.46 10.24 10.95
CA GLN A 147 -10.45 9.16 10.88
C GLN A 147 -11.41 9.34 9.68
N ALA A 148 -11.81 10.58 9.35
CA ALA A 148 -12.72 10.85 8.23
C ALA A 148 -12.07 10.51 6.87
N MET A 149 -10.75 10.71 6.75
CA MET A 149 -9.98 10.39 5.53
C MET A 149 -9.66 8.89 5.41
N THR A 150 -9.85 8.10 6.46
CA THR A 150 -9.64 6.64 6.42
C THR A 150 -10.81 5.88 5.82
N VAL A 151 -11.98 6.53 5.73
CA VAL A 151 -13.18 5.95 5.11
C VAL A 151 -13.07 6.15 3.60
N SER A 152 -12.93 5.05 2.87
CA SER A 152 -13.04 5.09 1.42
C SER A 152 -14.52 5.21 1.04
N ASP A 153 -14.86 6.23 0.24
CA ASP A 153 -16.17 6.35 -0.39
C ASP A 153 -16.29 5.46 -1.64
N ARG A 154 -15.20 4.78 -2.02
CA ARG A 154 -15.17 3.80 -3.10
C ARG A 154 -14.67 2.44 -2.62
N LEU A 155 -15.21 1.38 -3.19
CA LEU A 155 -14.84 -0.01 -2.93
C LEU A 155 -14.47 -0.68 -4.25
N THR A 156 -13.32 -1.35 -4.27
CA THR A 156 -12.92 -2.20 -5.38
C THR A 156 -13.42 -3.62 -5.12
N ILE A 157 -14.46 -4.04 -5.83
CA ILE A 157 -15.07 -5.37 -5.69
C ILE A 157 -14.53 -6.27 -6.81
N PRO A 158 -13.72 -7.30 -6.51
CA PRO A 158 -13.32 -8.30 -7.49
C PRO A 158 -14.53 -9.07 -8.00
N VAL A 159 -14.57 -9.31 -9.31
CA VAL A 159 -15.62 -10.07 -9.99
C VAL A 159 -15.02 -11.35 -10.57
N GLN A 160 -15.64 -12.48 -10.22
CA GLN A 160 -15.22 -13.81 -10.61
C GLN A 160 -16.29 -14.51 -11.44
N VAL A 161 -15.85 -15.41 -12.32
CA VAL A 161 -16.70 -16.37 -13.03
C VAL A 161 -16.14 -17.77 -12.79
N ASN A 162 -16.95 -18.67 -12.21
CA ASN A 162 -16.54 -19.99 -11.76
C ASN A 162 -15.25 -19.94 -10.90
N GLY A 163 -15.16 -18.96 -9.99
CA GLY A 163 -14.03 -18.77 -9.08
C GLY A 163 -12.78 -18.15 -9.72
N LYS A 164 -12.75 -17.88 -11.03
CA LYS A 164 -11.63 -17.21 -11.70
C LYS A 164 -11.87 -15.71 -11.79
N LEU A 165 -10.90 -14.89 -11.35
CA LEU A 165 -10.97 -13.43 -11.44
C LEU A 165 -11.03 -12.98 -12.90
N ARG A 166 -12.02 -12.12 -13.22
CA ARG A 166 -12.21 -11.55 -14.56
C ARG A 166 -11.97 -10.05 -14.58
N THR A 167 -12.53 -9.35 -13.60
CA THR A 167 -12.41 -7.89 -13.52
C THR A 167 -12.51 -7.43 -12.07
N LYS A 168 -12.40 -6.12 -11.85
CA LYS A 168 -12.64 -5.42 -10.59
C LYS A 168 -13.56 -4.23 -10.86
N LEU A 169 -14.55 -4.02 -10.00
CA LEU A 169 -15.46 -2.87 -10.07
C LEU A 169 -15.09 -1.85 -9.01
N ASP A 170 -14.95 -0.59 -9.40
CA ASP A 170 -14.81 0.52 -8.45
C ASP A 170 -16.16 1.21 -8.25
N VAL A 171 -16.85 0.86 -7.17
CA VAL A 171 -18.21 1.33 -6.84
C VAL A 171 -18.21 2.23 -5.62
N GLY A 172 -19.27 3.01 -5.39
CA GLY A 172 -19.46 3.74 -4.14
C GLY A 172 -19.53 2.80 -2.93
N ALA A 173 -19.08 3.24 -1.76
CA ALA A 173 -19.14 2.47 -0.52
C ALA A 173 -20.58 2.18 -0.05
N ASP A 174 -21.53 2.96 -0.56
CA ASP A 174 -22.98 2.86 -0.42
C ASP A 174 -23.65 2.06 -1.54
N ALA A 175 -22.87 1.55 -2.52
CA ALA A 175 -23.44 0.81 -3.64
C ALA A 175 -24.21 -0.43 -3.17
N THR A 176 -25.46 -0.50 -3.62
CA THR A 176 -26.36 -1.62 -3.37
C THR A 176 -25.91 -2.87 -4.12
N ARG A 177 -26.33 -4.04 -3.65
CA ARG A 177 -26.04 -5.31 -4.32
C ARG A 177 -26.47 -5.28 -5.80
N GLU A 178 -27.63 -4.71 -6.08
CA GLU A 178 -28.23 -4.64 -7.41
C GLU A 178 -27.39 -3.79 -8.36
N GLN A 179 -26.87 -2.65 -7.88
CA GLN A 179 -25.96 -1.80 -8.65
C GLN A 179 -24.65 -2.52 -8.98
N VAL A 180 -24.06 -3.21 -7.98
CA VAL A 180 -22.83 -3.97 -8.17
C VAL A 180 -23.06 -5.12 -9.16
N GLU A 181 -24.18 -5.83 -9.07
CA GLU A 181 -24.49 -6.95 -9.97
C GLU A 181 -24.70 -6.48 -11.41
N GLY A 182 -25.43 -5.39 -11.61
CA GLY A 182 -25.63 -4.82 -12.94
C GLY A 182 -24.32 -4.40 -13.62
N LEU A 183 -23.45 -3.71 -12.88
CA LEU A 183 -22.11 -3.33 -13.38
C LEU A 183 -21.24 -4.55 -13.66
N ALA A 184 -21.29 -5.56 -12.79
CA ALA A 184 -20.53 -6.79 -12.96
C ALA A 184 -20.93 -7.50 -14.25
N ARG A 185 -22.24 -7.76 -14.45
CA ARG A 185 -22.77 -8.43 -15.65
C ARG A 185 -22.36 -7.74 -16.93
N ALA A 186 -22.37 -6.41 -16.95
CA ALA A 186 -21.92 -5.64 -18.10
C ALA A 186 -20.44 -5.88 -18.41
N GLN A 187 -19.57 -5.88 -17.39
CA GLN A 187 -18.13 -6.12 -17.59
C GLN A 187 -17.77 -7.58 -17.87
N ILE A 188 -18.57 -8.54 -17.42
CA ILE A 188 -18.30 -9.98 -17.62
C ILE A 188 -19.12 -10.62 -18.75
N ALA A 189 -19.82 -9.82 -19.57
CA ALA A 189 -20.75 -10.32 -20.59
C ALA A 189 -20.12 -11.37 -21.53
N GLU A 190 -18.86 -11.17 -21.93
CA GLU A 190 -18.12 -12.11 -22.78
C GLU A 190 -17.94 -13.50 -22.12
N TRP A 191 -17.75 -13.55 -20.81
CA TRP A 191 -17.58 -14.82 -20.07
C TRP A 191 -18.90 -15.49 -19.72
N LEU A 192 -20.00 -14.74 -19.74
CA LEU A 192 -21.33 -15.30 -19.56
C LEU A 192 -21.81 -16.02 -20.82
N GLU A 193 -21.31 -15.67 -22.01
CA GLU A 193 -21.66 -16.32 -23.29
C GLU A 193 -23.20 -16.45 -23.51
N GLY A 194 -23.98 -15.51 -22.99
CA GLY A 194 -25.45 -15.57 -23.03
C GLY A 194 -26.10 -16.60 -22.09
N LYS A 195 -25.34 -17.27 -21.22
CA LYS A 195 -25.85 -18.17 -20.18
C LYS A 195 -26.25 -17.38 -18.95
N GLU A 196 -27.43 -17.70 -18.39
CA GLU A 196 -27.78 -17.20 -17.07
C GLU A 196 -27.00 -17.96 -15.98
N PRO A 197 -26.37 -17.25 -15.02
CA PRO A 197 -25.69 -17.87 -13.90
C PRO A 197 -26.64 -18.74 -13.08
N LYS A 198 -26.22 -19.98 -12.76
CA LYS A 198 -26.93 -20.86 -11.82
C LYS A 198 -26.98 -20.28 -10.41
N LYS A 199 -25.94 -19.54 -10.02
CA LYS A 199 -25.83 -18.91 -8.70
C LYS A 199 -24.95 -17.67 -8.77
N ILE A 200 -25.37 -16.63 -8.06
CA ILE A 200 -24.60 -15.40 -7.88
C ILE A 200 -24.29 -15.27 -6.41
N VAL A 201 -22.99 -15.30 -6.08
CA VAL A 201 -22.50 -15.19 -4.71
C VAL A 201 -21.93 -13.80 -4.53
N TYR A 202 -22.64 -12.97 -3.77
CA TYR A 202 -22.13 -11.68 -3.34
C TYR A 202 -21.71 -11.77 -1.89
N VAL A 203 -20.41 -11.61 -1.64
CA VAL A 203 -19.89 -11.34 -0.30
C VAL A 203 -19.85 -9.83 -0.18
N GLU A 204 -20.74 -9.29 0.65
CA GLU A 204 -20.99 -7.86 0.75
C GLU A 204 -19.69 -7.06 0.81
N LYS A 205 -19.54 -6.12 -0.14
CA LYS A 205 -18.41 -5.19 -0.25
C LYS A 205 -17.03 -5.86 -0.44
N LYS A 206 -16.98 -7.18 -0.71
CA LYS A 206 -15.73 -7.96 -0.78
C LYS A 206 -15.54 -8.75 -2.07
N LEU A 207 -16.60 -9.33 -2.64
CA LEU A 207 -16.48 -10.21 -3.80
C LEU A 207 -17.83 -10.41 -4.48
N MET A 208 -17.84 -10.49 -5.80
CA MET A 208 -18.97 -11.03 -6.56
C MET A 208 -18.52 -12.18 -7.45
N ASN A 209 -19.13 -13.35 -7.31
CA ASN A 209 -18.83 -14.54 -8.11
C ASN A 209 -20.07 -15.07 -8.82
N PHE A 210 -19.94 -15.26 -10.14
CA PHE A 210 -20.95 -15.82 -11.01
C PHE A 210 -20.63 -17.28 -11.28
N VAL A 211 -21.53 -18.18 -10.88
CA VAL A 211 -21.43 -19.61 -11.14
C VAL A 211 -22.28 -19.94 -12.35
N ILE A 212 -21.64 -20.38 -13.44
CA ILE A 212 -22.30 -20.81 -14.69
C ILE A 212 -22.56 -22.32 -14.65
#